data_AF-A0A5D2JBG1-F1
#
_entry.id   AF-A0A5D2JBG1-F1
#
_cell.length_a   1.000
_cell.length_b   1.000
_cell.length_c   1.000
_cell.angle_alpha   90.00
_cell.angle_beta   90.00
_cell.angle_gamma   90.00
#
_symmetry.space_group_name_H-M   'P 1'
#
loop_
_entity.id
_entity.type
_entity.pdbx_description
1 polymer ?
#
loop_
_entity_poly.entity_id
_entity_poly.type
_entity_poly.pdbx_seq_one_letter_code
_entity_poly.pdbx_strand_id
1 'polypeptide(L)'
;MVYKNIHRHLKGLPHQDQNGVVNRILVSSYNDLPYPLKPCLLYLVHYPKDWEISKNELIRLWIAEGFISPSLESKEISMEDVGEHFLEELIDRSLVQVSRQGYTGTNVKTCRVHDLLRDL
;
A
#
# COMPACT_ATOMS: atom_id res chain seq x y z
N MET A 1 -2.61 3.88 -20.04
CA MET A 1 -4.00 3.48 -20.36
C MET A 1 -4.50 2.51 -19.27
N VAL A 2 -4.55 2.95 -18.01
CA VAL A 2 -4.77 2.08 -16.83
C VAL A 2 -5.81 2.69 -15.88
N TYR A 3 -6.99 3.02 -16.42
CA TYR A 3 -8.12 3.53 -15.61
C TYR A 3 -9.44 2.83 -15.93
N LYS A 4 -9.39 1.52 -16.14
CA LYS A 4 -10.60 0.69 -16.18
C LYS A 4 -10.31 -0.60 -15.45
N ASN A 5 -10.81 -0.74 -14.22
CA ASN A 5 -11.39 -1.99 -13.68
C ASN A 5 -11.61 -2.03 -12.15
N ILE A 6 -11.45 -0.92 -11.42
CA ILE A 6 -11.69 -0.91 -9.96
C ILE A 6 -13.16 -1.24 -9.61
N HIS A 7 -14.12 -1.03 -10.52
CA HIS A 7 -15.54 -1.30 -10.27
C HIS A 7 -15.95 -2.78 -10.38
N ARG A 8 -15.07 -3.70 -10.79
CA ARG A 8 -15.48 -5.11 -10.99
C ARG A 8 -15.39 -5.98 -9.73
N HIS A 9 -14.58 -5.59 -8.73
CA HIS A 9 -14.38 -6.40 -7.52
C HIS A 9 -15.39 -6.11 -6.40
N LEU A 10 -16.10 -4.97 -6.44
CA LEU A 10 -17.00 -4.55 -5.35
C LEU A 10 -18.43 -5.12 -5.41
N LYS A 11 -18.73 -6.06 -6.32
CA LYS A 11 -20.08 -6.65 -6.46
C LYS A 11 -20.08 -8.12 -6.04
N GLY A 12 -20.14 -8.36 -4.73
CA GLY A 12 -20.37 -9.69 -4.18
C GLY A 12 -20.39 -9.72 -2.66
N LEU A 13 -21.42 -9.18 -2.01
CA LEU A 13 -21.72 -9.48 -0.60
C LEU A 13 -22.95 -10.39 -0.59
N PRO A 14 -22.86 -11.60 0.00
CA PRO A 14 -23.26 -11.71 1.40
C PRO A 14 -22.52 -12.79 2.22
N HIS A 15 -22.26 -12.52 3.50
CA HIS A 15 -22.64 -13.32 4.68
C HIS A 15 -21.96 -12.75 5.94
N GLN A 16 -22.72 -12.64 7.03
CA GLN A 16 -22.21 -12.22 8.35
C GLN A 16 -21.32 -13.34 8.92
N ASP A 17 -20.03 -13.19 8.69
CA ASP A 17 -18.91 -13.89 9.31
C ASP A 17 -17.95 -12.80 9.81
N GLN A 18 -17.00 -13.13 10.69
CA GLN A 18 -15.89 -12.28 11.12
C GLN A 18 -15.20 -11.62 9.90
N ASN A 19 -15.16 -12.33 8.76
CA ASN A 19 -14.72 -11.82 7.45
C ASN A 19 -15.52 -10.61 6.94
N GLY A 20 -16.82 -10.52 7.22
CA GLY A 20 -17.65 -9.37 6.83
C GLY A 20 -17.37 -8.11 7.65
N VAL A 21 -16.95 -8.24 8.90
CA VAL A 21 -16.53 -7.11 9.74
C VAL A 21 -15.13 -6.66 9.35
N VAL A 22 -14.21 -7.62 9.17
CA VAL A 22 -12.84 -7.35 8.71
C VAL A 22 -12.83 -6.68 7.34
N ASN A 23 -13.61 -7.16 6.38
CA ASN A 23 -13.75 -6.53 5.06
C ASN A 23 -14.31 -5.10 5.16
N ARG A 24 -15.28 -4.85 6.04
CA ARG A 24 -15.79 -3.47 6.25
C ARG A 24 -14.73 -2.54 6.83
N ILE A 25 -13.92 -3.02 7.77
CA ILE A 25 -12.83 -2.23 8.36
C ILE A 25 -11.80 -1.91 7.27
N LEU A 26 -11.39 -2.89 6.46
CA LEU A 26 -10.41 -2.67 5.40
C LEU A 26 -10.93 -1.77 4.27
N VAL A 27 -12.20 -1.91 3.88
CA VAL A 27 -12.84 -0.99 2.93
C VAL A 27 -12.86 0.42 3.50
N SER A 28 -13.14 0.59 4.81
CA SER A 28 -13.04 1.91 5.46
C SER A 28 -11.61 2.44 5.41
N SER A 29 -10.61 1.64 5.83
CA SER A 29 -9.20 2.01 5.80
C SER A 29 -8.73 2.42 4.40
N TYR A 30 -9.21 1.75 3.34
CA TYR A 30 -8.96 2.12 1.95
C TYR A 30 -9.68 3.41 1.54
N ASN A 31 -10.94 3.59 1.93
CA ASN A 31 -11.70 4.79 1.60
C ASN A 31 -11.12 6.04 2.27
N ASP A 32 -10.70 5.90 3.53
CA ASP A 32 -10.09 6.93 4.39
C ASP A 32 -8.59 7.15 4.07
N LEU A 33 -8.04 6.42 3.10
CA LEU A 33 -6.67 6.59 2.65
C LEU A 33 -6.56 7.88 1.81
N PRO A 34 -5.55 8.74 2.05
CA PRO A 34 -5.30 9.90 1.19
C PRO A 34 -5.15 9.49 -0.28
N TYR A 35 -5.64 10.32 -1.19
CA TYR A 35 -5.63 10.02 -2.63
C TYR A 35 -4.25 9.61 -3.19
N PRO A 36 -3.12 10.25 -2.80
CA PRO A 36 -1.79 9.87 -3.29
C PRO A 36 -1.34 8.45 -2.92
N LEU A 37 -1.88 7.90 -1.83
CA LEU A 37 -1.53 6.57 -1.32
C LEU A 37 -2.31 5.44 -1.99
N LYS A 38 -3.48 5.72 -2.59
CA LYS A 38 -4.32 4.71 -3.23
C LYS A 38 -3.61 4.00 -4.40
N PRO A 39 -2.97 4.71 -5.35
CA PRO A 39 -2.20 4.06 -6.41
C PRO A 39 -1.07 3.18 -5.87
N CYS A 40 -0.36 3.63 -4.84
CA CYS A 40 0.74 2.90 -4.21
C CYS A 40 0.27 1.56 -3.62
N LEU A 41 -0.86 1.57 -2.91
CA LEU A 41 -1.47 0.36 -2.38
C LEU A 41 -2.00 -0.56 -3.50
N LEU A 42 -2.67 0.01 -4.50
CA LEU A 42 -3.20 -0.76 -5.64
C LEU A 42 -2.09 -1.41 -6.46
N TYR A 43 -0.91 -0.81 -6.53
CA TYR A 43 0.25 -1.45 -7.14
C TYR A 43 0.64 -2.72 -6.40
N LEU A 44 0.68 -2.65 -5.07
CA LEU A 44 1.11 -3.73 -4.20
C LEU A 44 0.19 -4.96 -4.23
N VAL A 45 -1.14 -4.80 -4.37
CA VAL A 45 -2.07 -5.95 -4.36
C VAL A 45 -1.87 -6.92 -5.53
N HIS A 46 -1.14 -6.52 -6.59
CA HIS A 46 -0.82 -7.39 -7.73
C HIS A 46 0.27 -8.43 -7.43
N TYR A 47 1.10 -8.21 -6.40
CA TYR A 47 2.15 -9.17 -6.04
C TYR A 47 1.53 -10.46 -5.49
N PRO A 48 2.13 -11.64 -5.69
CA PRO A 48 1.62 -12.89 -5.11
C PRO A 48 1.56 -12.88 -3.57
N LYS A 49 0.75 -13.77 -3.00
CA LYS A 49 0.68 -13.96 -1.54
C LYS A 49 2.08 -14.24 -0.97
N ASP A 50 2.36 -13.67 0.20
CA ASP A 50 3.64 -13.80 0.92
C ASP A 50 4.88 -13.29 0.17
N TRP A 51 4.69 -12.59 -0.95
CA TRP A 51 5.78 -12.00 -1.69
C TRP A 51 6.41 -10.84 -0.91
N GLU A 52 7.65 -11.04 -0.48
CA GLU A 52 8.46 -10.00 0.15
C GLU A 52 9.02 -9.04 -0.92
N ILE A 53 8.78 -7.74 -0.73
CA ILE A 53 9.26 -6.68 -1.61
C ILE A 53 10.29 -5.86 -0.83
N SER A 54 11.43 -5.56 -1.47
CA SER A 54 12.41 -4.62 -0.90
C SER A 54 11.81 -3.21 -0.78
N LYS A 55 11.95 -2.57 0.39
CA LYS A 55 11.51 -1.18 0.62
C LYS A 55 12.01 -0.25 -0.48
N ASN A 56 13.31 -0.32 -0.75
CA ASN A 56 13.97 0.58 -1.69
C ASN A 56 13.53 0.33 -3.14
N GLU A 57 13.24 -0.92 -3.48
CA GLU A 57 12.73 -1.28 -4.81
C GLU A 57 11.29 -0.78 -4.99
N LEU A 58 10.44 -0.99 -3.98
CA LEU A 58 9.05 -0.53 -3.99
C LEU A 58 8.95 0.98 -4.20
N ILE A 59 9.73 1.75 -3.46
CA ILE A 59 9.74 3.22 -3.58
C ILE A 59 10.17 3.65 -4.98
N ARG A 60 11.21 3.02 -5.54
CA ARG A 60 11.67 3.31 -6.92
C ARG A 60 10.59 2.97 -7.95
N LEU A 61 9.83 1.90 -7.75
CA LEU A 61 8.71 1.55 -8.62
C LEU A 61 7.59 2.59 -8.54
N TRP A 62 7.23 3.05 -7.34
CA TRP A 62 6.25 4.12 -7.18
C TRP A 62 6.66 5.44 -7.83
N ILE A 63 7.96 5.79 -7.75
CA ILE A 63 8.51 6.95 -8.46
C ILE A 63 8.46 6.74 -9.98
N ALA A 64 8.85 5.56 -10.46
CA ALA A 64 8.86 5.24 -11.90
C ALA A 64 7.46 5.24 -12.52
N GLU A 65 6.45 4.79 -11.77
CA GLU A 65 5.03 4.84 -12.18
C GLU A 65 4.43 6.26 -12.04
N GLY A 66 5.16 7.21 -11.44
CA GLY A 66 4.73 8.59 -11.25
C GLY A 66 3.73 8.78 -10.10
N PHE A 67 3.55 7.80 -9.22
CA PHE A 67 2.71 7.93 -8.03
C PHE A 67 3.30 8.92 -7.02
N ILE A 68 4.63 9.00 -7.01
CA ILE A 68 5.39 10.02 -6.30
C ILE A 68 5.98 10.94 -7.36
N SER A 69 5.65 12.23 -7.26
CA SER A 69 6.12 13.26 -8.19
C SER A 69 7.00 14.27 -7.45
N PRO A 70 7.93 14.95 -8.15
CA PRO A 70 8.73 16.01 -7.55
C PRO A 70 7.83 17.12 -7.00
N SER A 71 8.02 17.49 -5.73
CA SER A 71 7.38 18.68 -5.18
C SER A 71 8.00 19.93 -5.80
N LEU A 72 7.17 20.80 -6.36
CA LEU A 72 7.60 22.12 -6.83
C LEU A 72 7.86 23.09 -5.67
N GLU A 73 7.30 22.83 -4.50
CA GLU A 73 7.28 23.75 -3.35
C GLU A 73 8.39 23.46 -2.33
N SER A 74 8.90 22.23 -2.29
CA SER A 74 9.86 21.78 -1.27
C SER A 74 11.04 21.05 -1.90
N LYS A 75 12.09 21.80 -2.23
CA LYS A 75 13.37 21.25 -2.75
C LYS A 75 14.16 20.42 -1.73
N GLU A 76 13.77 20.48 -0.45
CA GLU A 76 14.48 19.81 0.65
C GLU A 76 14.03 18.36 0.87
N ILE A 77 12.86 17.96 0.36
CA ILE A 77 12.32 16.62 0.53
C ILE A 77 12.52 15.83 -0.76
N SER A 78 13.26 14.72 -0.69
CA SER A 78 13.45 13.85 -1.86
C SER A 78 12.20 13.02 -2.16
N MET A 79 12.08 12.51 -3.38
CA MET A 79 10.97 11.60 -3.72
C MET A 79 11.08 10.29 -2.93
N GLU A 80 12.30 9.87 -2.60
CA GLU A 80 12.57 8.74 -1.74
C GLU A 80 12.02 8.97 -0.33
N ASP A 81 12.21 10.16 0.26
CA ASP A 81 11.66 10.51 1.58
C ASP A 81 10.12 10.48 1.57
N VAL A 82 9.49 11.01 0.50
CA VAL A 82 8.03 10.92 0.30
C VAL A 82 7.58 9.46 0.21
N GLY A 83 8.33 8.62 -0.50
CA GLY A 83 8.04 7.20 -0.62
C GLY A 83 8.19 6.44 0.69
N GLU A 84 9.19 6.78 1.51
CA GLU A 84 9.33 6.23 2.86
C GLU A 84 8.13 6.61 3.73
N HIS A 85 7.75 7.89 3.73
CA HIS A 85 6.57 8.34 4.48
C HIS A 85 5.28 7.65 4.02
N PHE A 86 5.12 7.45 2.71
CA PHE A 86 3.95 6.74 2.18
C PHE A 86 3.92 5.28 2.65
N LEU A 87 5.06 4.60 2.65
CA LEU A 87 5.14 3.24 3.15
C LEU A 87 4.84 3.17 4.65
N GLU A 88 5.35 4.10 5.44
CA GLU A 88 5.05 4.20 6.89
C GLU A 88 3.55 4.38 7.13
N GLU A 89 2.88 5.29 6.42
CA GLU A 89 1.43 5.46 6.54
C GLU A 89 0.64 4.18 6.22
N LEU A 90 1.07 3.43 5.20
CA LEU A 90 0.43 2.15 4.85
C LEU A 90 0.66 1.08 5.92
N ILE A 91 1.82 1.09 6.59
CA ILE A 91 2.14 0.20 7.71
C ILE A 91 1.32 0.57 8.94
N ASP A 92 1.27 1.86 9.29
CA ASP A 92 0.52 2.37 10.45
C ASP A 92 -0.98 2.09 10.33
N ARG A 93 -1.50 2.12 9.10
CA ARG A 93 -2.89 1.74 8.79
C ARG A 93 -3.10 0.23 8.68
N SER A 94 -2.08 -0.59 8.94
CA SER A 94 -2.10 -2.05 8.85
C SER A 94 -2.47 -2.59 7.46
N LEU A 95 -2.21 -1.81 6.40
CA LEU A 95 -2.45 -2.20 5.00
C LEU A 95 -1.23 -2.93 4.41
N VAL A 96 -0.04 -2.59 4.89
CA VAL A 96 1.23 -3.24 4.53
C VAL A 96 1.87 -3.78 5.79
N GLN A 97 2.42 -4.99 5.71
CA GLN A 97 3.13 -5.61 6.82
C GLN A 97 4.64 -5.57 6.60
N VAL A 98 5.38 -5.31 7.67
CA VAL A 98 6.84 -5.44 7.69
C VAL A 98 7.21 -6.92 7.71
N SER A 99 8.04 -7.35 6.76
CA SER A 99 8.54 -8.72 6.66
C SER A 99 9.91 -8.87 7.29
N ARG A 100 10.82 -7.93 7.01
CA ARG A 100 12.17 -7.91 7.62
C ARG A 100 12.53 -6.50 8.06
N GLN A 101 13.19 -6.43 9.21
CA GLN A 101 13.78 -5.21 9.73
C GLN A 101 15.31 -5.31 9.68
N GLY A 102 15.97 -4.16 9.68
CA GLY A 102 17.42 -4.09 9.82
C GLY A 102 17.88 -4.51 11.21
N TYR A 103 19.19 -4.62 11.40
CA TYR A 103 19.81 -5.05 12.66
C TYR A 103 19.40 -4.22 13.89
N THR A 104 19.02 -2.95 13.68
CA THR A 104 18.57 -2.05 14.75
C THR A 104 17.08 -2.20 15.09
N GLY A 105 16.32 -3.02 14.35
CA GLY A 105 14.87 -3.20 14.51
C GLY A 105 14.01 -2.03 14.02
N THR A 106 14.61 -0.88 13.68
CA THR A 106 13.87 0.33 13.30
C THR A 106 13.68 0.48 11.80
N ASN A 107 14.69 0.14 10.98
CA ASN A 107 14.60 0.34 9.54
C ASN A 107 13.96 -0.88 8.84
N VAL A 108 12.82 -0.67 8.19
CA VAL A 108 12.18 -1.66 7.31
C VAL A 108 13.11 -2.02 6.14
N LYS A 109 13.29 -3.32 5.90
CA LYS A 109 14.08 -3.86 4.77
C LYS A 109 13.17 -4.42 3.69
N THR A 110 12.22 -5.26 4.10
CA THR A 110 11.22 -5.82 3.19
C THR A 110 9.83 -5.72 3.81
N CYS A 111 8.83 -5.65 2.94
CA CYS A 111 7.42 -5.61 3.32
C CYS A 111 6.58 -6.49 2.38
N ARG A 112 5.34 -6.76 2.78
CA ARG A 112 4.35 -7.50 1.98
C ARG A 112 2.95 -6.93 2.19
N VAL A 113 2.06 -7.13 1.22
CA VAL A 113 0.64 -6.79 1.37
C VAL A 113 0.02 -7.65 2.47
N HIS A 114 -0.79 -7.02 3.31
CA HIS A 114 -1.57 -7.74 4.31
C HIS A 114 -2.53 -8.71 3.62
N ASP A 115 -2.54 -9.99 4.03
CA ASP A 115 -3.30 -11.04 3.34
C ASP A 115 -4.80 -10.72 3.19
N LEU A 116 -5.39 -10.06 4.18
CA LEU A 116 -6.79 -9.65 4.18
C LEU A 116 -7.15 -8.64 3.08
N LEU A 117 -6.18 -7.87 2.55
CA LEU A 117 -6.42 -6.98 1.40
C LEU A 117 -6.56 -7.75 0.08
N ARG A 118 -6.13 -9.01 0.04
CA ARG A 118 -6.20 -9.84 -1.17
C ARG A 118 -7.59 -10.44 -1.39
N ASP A 119 -8.39 -10.51 -0.33
CA ASP A 119 -9.73 -11.06 -0.32
C ASP A 119 -10.82 -9.96 -0.49
N LEU A 120 -10.41 -8.72 -0.83
CA LEU A 120 -11.27 -7.56 -1.08
C LEU A 120 -11.78 -7.45 -2.51
#